data_AF-A0A2D3WNQ9-F1
#
_entry.id   AF-A0A2D3WNQ9-F1
#
_cell.length_a   1.000
_cell.length_b   1.000
_cell.length_c   1.000
_cell.angle_alpha   90.00
_cell.angle_beta   90.00
_cell.angle_gamma   90.00
#
_symmetry.space_group_name_H-M   'P 1'
#
loop_
_entity.id
_entity.type
_entity.pdbx_description
1 polymer ?
#
loop_
_entity_poly.entity_id
_entity_poly.type
_entity_poly.pdbx_seq_one_letter_code
_entity_poly.pdbx_strand_id
1 'polypeptide(L)'
;MYTLIPFWFLPYKFFNSLFLGLSVGTIFILYAPLEPSIYSLGGVVLAIGMLVVARLYHMILTAKWFFRISLFVEGILLLAICYFLFKPYTYQTALVIYAGYQVTFVFGSYLVRVETLLLGKDTLLSQVDTLKQLGYLLGMGLSYLFYKMLAYWGISDPKEEVYFLHFLLVAVEVFVIFLIVKSFKRVI
;
A
#
# COMPACT_ATOMS: atom_id res chain seq x y z
N MET A 1 12.32 11.21 21.20
CA MET A 1 11.28 10.13 21.15
C MET A 1 10.31 10.43 20.00
N TYR A 2 9.73 9.43 19.31
CA TYR A 2 8.69 9.71 18.30
C TYR A 2 7.31 9.58 18.94
N THR A 3 6.45 10.58 18.73
CA THR A 3 5.05 10.54 19.18
C THR A 3 4.12 10.51 17.97
N LEU A 4 3.12 9.62 18.04
CA LEU A 4 2.07 9.50 17.04
C LEU A 4 1.01 10.58 17.30
N ILE A 5 0.60 11.28 16.24
CA ILE A 5 -0.45 12.30 16.29
C ILE A 5 -1.72 11.71 15.66
N PRO A 6 -2.74 11.32 16.45
CA PRO A 6 -3.93 10.64 15.94
C PRO A 6 -4.66 11.42 14.83
N PHE A 7 -4.67 12.76 14.94
CA PHE A 7 -5.31 13.64 13.95
C PHE A 7 -4.81 13.44 12.51
N TRP A 8 -3.52 13.18 12.33
CA TRP A 8 -2.92 12.93 11.01
C TRP A 8 -2.88 11.42 10.67
N PHE A 9 -2.78 10.58 11.70
CA PHE A 9 -2.68 9.13 11.55
C PHE A 9 -3.99 8.50 11.05
N LEU A 10 -5.14 9.01 11.50
CA LEU A 10 -6.46 8.53 11.08
C LEU A 10 -6.68 8.75 9.56
N PRO A 11 -6.51 9.96 9.00
CA PRO A 11 -6.53 10.17 7.55
C PRO A 11 -5.49 9.32 6.82
N TYR A 12 -4.26 9.19 7.33
CA TYR A 12 -3.24 8.34 6.71
C TYR A 12 -3.77 6.92 6.47
N LYS A 13 -4.38 6.31 7.49
CA LYS A 13 -4.93 4.94 7.39
C LYS A 13 -6.09 4.82 6.41
N PHE A 14 -6.94 5.83 6.37
CA PHE A 14 -8.02 5.92 5.38
C PHE A 14 -7.45 5.97 3.95
N PHE A 15 -6.54 6.89 3.65
CA PHE A 15 -6.00 7.07 2.30
C PHE A 15 -5.10 5.90 1.85
N ASN A 16 -4.34 5.31 2.76
CA ASN A 16 -3.57 4.09 2.48
C ASN A 16 -4.50 2.91 2.13
N SER A 17 -5.64 2.78 2.80
CA SER A 17 -6.63 1.75 2.45
C SER A 17 -7.42 2.08 1.18
N LEU A 18 -7.64 3.37 0.90
CA LEU A 18 -8.22 3.84 -0.36
C LEU A 18 -7.31 3.52 -1.55
N PHE A 19 -6.00 3.72 -1.41
CA PHE A 19 -5.01 3.29 -2.39
C PHE A 19 -5.14 1.79 -2.67
N LEU A 20 -5.17 0.97 -1.62
CA LEU A 20 -5.33 -0.47 -1.76
C LEU A 20 -6.62 -0.79 -2.54
N GLY A 21 -7.76 -0.21 -2.14
CA GLY A 21 -9.05 -0.40 -2.80
C GLY A 21 -9.07 0.00 -4.28
N LEU A 22 -8.41 1.10 -4.65
CA LEU A 22 -8.25 1.51 -6.04
C LEU A 22 -7.43 0.51 -6.85
N SER A 23 -6.35 -0.02 -6.24
CA SER A 23 -5.37 -0.85 -6.94
C SER A 23 -5.77 -2.33 -7.11
N VAL A 24 -6.69 -2.88 -6.30
CA VAL A 24 -7.00 -4.33 -6.29
C VAL A 24 -7.33 -4.88 -7.68
N GLY A 25 -8.18 -4.17 -8.44
CA GLY A 25 -8.58 -4.62 -9.77
C GLY A 25 -7.46 -4.59 -10.82
N THR A 26 -6.42 -3.76 -10.60
CA THR A 26 -5.32 -3.60 -11.56
C THR A 26 -4.41 -4.82 -11.62
N ILE A 27 -4.33 -5.57 -10.52
CA ILE A 27 -3.41 -6.72 -10.33
C ILE A 27 -3.58 -7.74 -11.46
N PHE A 28 -4.81 -8.00 -11.91
CA PHE A 28 -5.11 -8.97 -12.96
C PHE A 28 -4.50 -8.60 -14.32
N ILE A 29 -4.41 -7.29 -14.61
CA ILE A 29 -3.82 -6.79 -15.86
C ILE A 29 -2.30 -6.66 -15.71
N LEU A 30 -1.83 -6.15 -14.56
CA LEU A 30 -0.41 -5.92 -14.30
C LEU A 30 0.40 -7.22 -14.27
N TYR A 31 -0.17 -8.29 -13.70
CA TYR A 31 0.55 -9.55 -13.55
C TYR A 31 0.27 -10.57 -14.66
N ALA A 32 -0.54 -10.22 -15.65
CA ALA A 32 -0.81 -11.08 -16.81
C ALA A 32 0.46 -11.66 -17.48
N PRO A 33 1.61 -10.96 -17.53
CA PRO A 33 2.84 -11.54 -18.10
C PRO A 33 3.55 -12.57 -17.23
N LEU A 34 3.19 -12.75 -15.95
CA LEU A 34 3.92 -13.59 -15.00
C LEU A 34 3.39 -15.03 -15.01
N GLU A 35 4.31 -15.99 -15.03
CA GLU A 35 4.00 -17.41 -14.92
C GLU A 35 3.61 -17.81 -13.49
N PRO A 36 2.73 -18.82 -13.31
CA PRO A 36 2.37 -19.39 -11.99
C PRO A 36 3.56 -19.76 -11.10
N SER A 37 4.66 -20.24 -11.71
CA SER A 37 5.91 -20.61 -11.03
C SER A 37 6.53 -19.42 -10.27
N ILE A 38 6.44 -18.21 -10.82
CA ILE A 38 6.97 -16.98 -10.23
C ILE A 38 6.20 -16.60 -8.97
N TYR A 39 4.87 -16.78 -8.97
CA TYR A 39 4.05 -16.52 -7.80
C TYR A 39 4.38 -17.47 -6.65
N SER A 40 4.64 -18.74 -6.97
CA SER A 40 5.06 -19.73 -5.96
C SER A 40 6.42 -19.35 -5.35
N LEU A 41 7.40 -18.99 -6.20
CA LEU A 41 8.71 -18.54 -5.74
C LEU A 41 8.60 -17.28 -4.87
N GLY A 42 7.83 -16.28 -5.31
CA GLY A 42 7.61 -15.06 -4.53
C GLY A 42 6.90 -15.33 -3.21
N GLY A 43 5.96 -16.28 -3.17
CA GLY A 43 5.32 -16.73 -1.93
C GLY A 43 6.30 -17.36 -0.93
N VAL A 44 7.25 -18.17 -1.40
CA VAL A 44 8.32 -18.73 -0.56
C VAL A 44 9.21 -17.61 0.00
N VAL A 45 9.64 -16.67 -0.87
CA VAL A 45 10.46 -15.52 -0.47
C VAL A 45 9.73 -14.64 0.55
N LEU A 46 8.44 -14.37 0.32
CA LEU A 46 7.57 -13.65 1.25
C LEU A 46 7.51 -14.35 2.62
N ALA A 47 7.28 -15.66 2.66
CA ALA A 47 7.21 -16.43 3.90
C ALA A 47 8.53 -16.37 4.69
N ILE A 48 9.67 -16.51 4.00
CA ILE A 48 11.00 -16.37 4.61
C ILE A 48 11.18 -14.94 5.15
N GLY A 49 10.80 -13.92 4.37
CA GLY A 49 10.88 -12.53 4.78
C GLY A 49 10.05 -12.24 6.03
N MET A 50 8.80 -12.70 6.09
CA MET A 50 7.94 -12.56 7.26
C MET A 50 8.55 -13.24 8.50
N LEU A 51 9.16 -14.42 8.34
CA LEU A 51 9.86 -15.11 9.43
C LEU A 51 11.05 -14.30 9.95
N VAL A 52 11.86 -13.73 9.05
CA VAL A 52 12.99 -12.87 9.42
C VAL A 52 12.50 -11.65 10.19
N VAL A 53 11.48 -10.95 9.68
CA VAL A 53 10.92 -9.77 10.38
C VAL A 53 10.36 -10.14 11.75
N ALA A 54 9.68 -11.29 11.87
CA ALA A 54 9.15 -11.78 13.14
C ALA A 54 10.25 -12.00 14.20
N ARG A 55 11.41 -12.52 13.82
CA ARG A 55 12.56 -12.68 14.74
C ARG A 55 13.11 -11.34 15.22
N LEU A 56 12.98 -10.29 14.42
CA LEU A 56 13.48 -8.96 14.75
C LEU A 56 12.52 -8.13 15.61
N TYR A 57 11.31 -8.62 15.92
CA TYR A 57 10.28 -7.88 16.67
C TYR A 57 10.80 -7.20 17.94
N HIS A 58 11.63 -7.90 18.73
CA HIS A 58 12.20 -7.34 19.95
C HIS A 58 13.02 -6.04 19.72
N MET A 59 13.56 -5.83 18.51
CA MET A 59 14.29 -4.61 18.12
C MET A 59 13.40 -3.57 17.44
N ILE A 60 12.43 -4.03 16.64
CA ILE A 60 11.66 -3.15 15.73
C ILE A 60 10.29 -2.74 16.27
N LEU A 61 9.77 -3.32 17.37
CA LEU A 61 8.49 -2.92 17.97
C LEU A 61 8.58 -1.58 18.73
N THR A 62 8.94 -0.50 18.02
CA THR A 62 9.03 0.86 18.56
C THR A 62 8.44 1.87 17.58
N ALA A 63 7.95 3.01 18.07
CA ALA A 63 7.40 4.09 17.23
C ALA A 63 8.38 4.60 16.16
N LYS A 64 9.69 4.62 16.47
CA LYS A 64 10.75 5.03 15.55
C LYS A 64 10.86 4.10 14.35
N TRP A 65 10.88 2.79 14.60
CA TRP A 65 10.97 1.78 13.56
C TRP A 65 9.67 1.67 12.77
N PHE A 66 8.52 1.82 13.44
CA PHE A 66 7.22 1.88 12.77
C PHE A 66 7.18 3.01 11.74
N PHE A 67 7.54 4.24 12.12
CA PHE A 67 7.60 5.36 11.17
C PHE A 67 8.53 5.08 9.98
N ARG A 68 9.74 4.57 10.25
CA ARG A 68 10.73 4.28 9.19
C ARG A 68 10.29 3.17 8.25
N ILE A 69 9.72 2.10 8.78
CA ILE A 69 9.26 0.95 7.99
C ILE A 69 8.01 1.34 7.20
N SER A 70 7.06 2.06 7.79
CA SER A 70 5.90 2.61 7.06
C SER A 70 6.37 3.47 5.89
N LEU A 71 7.24 4.46 6.13
CA LEU A 71 7.75 5.34 5.07
C LEU A 71 8.52 4.58 3.98
N PHE A 72 9.28 3.55 4.36
CA PHE A 72 9.98 2.68 3.42
C PHE A 72 9.01 1.89 2.53
N VAL A 73 7.95 1.34 3.13
CA VAL A 73 6.91 0.58 2.41
C VAL A 73 6.16 1.48 1.42
N GLU A 74 5.69 2.65 1.85
CA GLU A 74 5.04 3.61 0.93
C GLU A 74 6.03 4.06 -0.17
N GLY A 75 7.30 4.29 0.17
CA GLY A 75 8.34 4.63 -0.81
C GLY A 75 8.55 3.56 -1.88
N ILE A 76 8.52 2.28 -1.51
CA ILE A 76 8.58 1.17 -2.47
C ILE A 76 7.36 1.16 -3.38
N LEU A 77 6.16 1.36 -2.84
CA LEU A 77 4.92 1.41 -3.63
C LEU A 77 4.99 2.54 -4.65
N LEU A 78 5.35 3.75 -4.21
CA LEU A 78 5.50 4.89 -5.11
C LEU A 78 6.49 4.59 -6.24
N LEU A 79 7.67 4.04 -5.93
CA LEU A 79 8.66 3.68 -6.94
C LEU A 79 8.15 2.63 -7.93
N ALA A 80 7.42 1.62 -7.46
CA ALA A 80 6.85 0.58 -8.32
C ALA A 80 5.80 1.14 -9.30
N ILE A 81 4.91 2.01 -8.82
CA ILE A 81 3.87 2.64 -9.63
C ILE A 81 4.49 3.63 -10.63
N CYS A 82 5.47 4.42 -10.19
CA CYS A 82 6.20 5.30 -11.10
C CYS A 82 6.94 4.49 -12.18
N TYR A 83 7.60 3.40 -11.81
CA TYR A 83 8.27 2.52 -12.78
C TYR A 83 7.28 1.96 -13.82
N PHE A 84 6.09 1.57 -13.38
CA PHE A 84 5.02 1.15 -14.29
C PHE A 84 4.64 2.25 -15.30
N LEU A 85 4.47 3.49 -14.86
CA LEU A 85 4.15 4.60 -15.75
C LEU A 85 5.27 4.88 -16.78
N PHE A 86 6.54 4.66 -16.44
CA PHE A 86 7.67 4.82 -17.36
C PHE A 86 7.76 3.71 -18.41
N LYS A 87 7.51 2.45 -18.03
CA LYS A 87 7.58 1.29 -18.93
C LYS A 87 6.38 0.37 -18.70
N PRO A 88 5.19 0.69 -19.23
CA PRO A 88 3.99 -0.08 -18.95
C PRO A 88 4.01 -1.44 -19.66
N TYR A 89 3.32 -2.42 -19.07
CA TYR A 89 2.99 -3.73 -19.68
C TYR A 89 4.16 -4.59 -20.19
N THR A 90 5.34 -4.46 -19.60
CA THR A 90 6.46 -5.39 -19.85
C THR A 90 6.56 -6.45 -18.76
N TYR A 91 7.14 -7.61 -19.09
CA TYR A 91 7.44 -8.65 -18.11
C TYR A 91 8.31 -8.13 -16.95
N GLN A 92 9.31 -7.29 -17.26
CA GLN A 92 10.16 -6.67 -16.26
C GLN A 92 9.37 -5.78 -15.30
N THR A 93 8.41 -5.01 -15.82
CA THR A 93 7.53 -4.16 -15.01
C THR A 93 6.62 -4.99 -14.12
N ALA A 94 6.02 -6.06 -14.65
CA ALA A 94 5.22 -6.98 -13.84
C ALA A 94 6.04 -7.57 -12.68
N LEU A 95 7.29 -7.98 -12.93
CA LEU A 95 8.21 -8.46 -11.89
C LEU A 95 8.55 -7.38 -10.85
N VAL A 96 8.84 -6.16 -11.28
CA VAL A 96 9.17 -5.04 -10.36
C VAL A 96 7.99 -4.71 -9.46
N ILE A 97 6.79 -4.62 -10.02
CA ILE A 97 5.57 -4.37 -9.24
C ILE A 97 5.32 -5.53 -8.27
N TYR A 98 5.37 -6.77 -8.76
CA TYR A 98 5.18 -7.96 -7.94
C TYR A 98 6.18 -8.02 -6.78
N ALA A 99 7.47 -7.83 -7.05
CA ALA A 99 8.51 -7.79 -6.04
C ALA A 99 8.30 -6.65 -5.03
N GLY A 100 7.92 -5.46 -5.51
CA GLY A 100 7.57 -4.32 -4.65
C GLY A 100 6.48 -4.69 -3.65
N TYR A 101 5.38 -5.27 -4.13
CA TYR A 101 4.29 -5.75 -3.26
C TYR A 101 4.73 -6.88 -2.31
N GLN A 102 5.60 -7.80 -2.73
CA GLN A 102 6.11 -8.82 -1.81
C GLN A 102 6.88 -8.18 -0.65
N VAL A 103 7.72 -7.17 -0.92
CA VAL A 103 8.46 -6.46 0.13
C VAL A 103 7.50 -5.73 1.07
N THR A 104 6.43 -5.12 0.58
CA THR A 104 5.46 -4.45 1.46
C THR A 104 4.71 -5.46 2.33
N PHE A 105 4.32 -6.60 1.78
CA PHE A 105 3.63 -7.67 2.52
C PHE A 105 4.50 -8.33 3.59
N VAL A 106 5.83 -8.41 3.40
CA VAL A 106 6.76 -8.89 4.43
C VAL A 106 6.61 -8.11 5.74
N PHE A 107 6.31 -6.81 5.68
CA PHE A 107 6.10 -5.97 6.87
C PHE A 107 4.64 -5.86 7.32
N GLY A 108 3.68 -6.47 6.62
CA GLY A 108 2.25 -6.31 6.88
C GLY A 108 1.85 -6.69 8.31
N SER A 109 2.17 -7.92 8.74
CA SER A 109 1.85 -8.38 10.11
C SER A 109 2.58 -7.59 11.20
N TYR A 110 3.80 -7.12 10.91
CA TYR A 110 4.56 -6.24 11.80
C TYR A 110 3.84 -4.91 12.01
N LEU A 111 3.43 -4.24 10.93
CA LEU A 111 2.80 -2.93 10.97
C LEU A 111 1.48 -2.96 11.76
N VAL A 112 0.65 -3.98 11.54
CA VAL A 112 -0.60 -4.18 12.28
C VAL A 112 -0.35 -4.36 13.77
N ARG A 113 0.68 -5.13 14.14
CA ARG A 113 1.02 -5.37 15.55
C ARG A 113 1.56 -4.13 16.25
N VAL A 114 2.36 -3.31 15.57
CA VAL A 114 2.84 -2.07 16.19
C VAL A 114 1.72 -1.04 16.31
N GLU A 115 0.80 -0.98 15.33
CA GLU A 115 -0.39 -0.14 15.38
C GLU A 115 -1.23 -0.43 16.64
N THR A 116 -1.47 -1.71 16.96
CA THR A 116 -2.22 -2.08 18.17
C THR A 116 -1.49 -1.67 19.45
N LEU A 117 -0.17 -1.89 19.51
CA LEU A 117 0.65 -1.51 20.66
C LEU A 117 0.78 0.02 20.85
N LEU A 118 0.83 0.80 19.77
CA LEU A 118 1.00 2.25 19.84
C LEU A 118 -0.29 2.99 20.19
N LEU A 119 -1.44 2.52 19.71
CA LEU A 119 -2.72 3.17 19.97
C LEU A 119 -3.25 2.83 21.35
N GLY A 120 -3.11 1.57 21.79
CA GLY A 120 -3.37 1.10 23.16
C GLY A 120 -4.77 1.36 23.74
N LYS A 121 -5.66 2.02 22.99
CA LYS A 121 -7.00 2.44 23.38
C LYS A 121 -8.01 1.85 22.40
N ASP A 122 -8.97 1.11 22.93
CA ASP A 122 -9.99 0.40 22.13
C ASP A 122 -10.78 1.33 21.21
N THR A 123 -11.06 2.57 21.64
CA THR A 123 -11.80 3.56 20.84
C THR A 123 -11.01 4.02 19.61
N LEU A 124 -9.71 4.28 19.76
CA LEU A 124 -8.84 4.68 18.64
C LEU A 124 -8.61 3.53 17.67
N LEU A 125 -8.51 2.30 18.18
CA LEU A 125 -8.38 1.10 17.35
C LEU A 125 -9.63 0.89 16.50
N SER A 126 -10.82 0.97 17.11
CA SER A 126 -12.10 0.88 16.39
C SER A 126 -12.22 1.94 15.29
N GLN A 127 -11.80 3.19 15.56
CA GLN A 127 -11.79 4.25 14.55
C GLN A 127 -10.83 3.96 13.40
N VAL A 128 -9.61 3.49 13.68
CA VAL A 128 -8.63 3.14 12.65
C VAL A 128 -9.15 2.02 11.76
N ASP A 129 -9.69 0.95 12.34
CA ASP A 129 -10.21 -0.17 11.56
C ASP A 129 -11.45 0.22 10.74
N THR A 130 -12.34 1.04 11.29
CA THR A 130 -13.47 1.60 10.55
C THR A 130 -13.01 2.45 9.36
N LEU A 131 -12.02 3.32 9.56
CA LEU A 131 -11.47 4.15 8.49
C LEU A 131 -10.75 3.34 7.42
N LYS A 132 -10.06 2.25 7.79
CA LYS A 132 -9.45 1.33 6.82
C LYS A 132 -10.50 0.67 5.95
N GLN A 133 -11.59 0.16 6.56
CA GLN A 133 -12.69 -0.45 5.81
C GLN A 133 -13.41 0.55 4.91
N LEU A 134 -13.71 1.75 5.40
CA LEU A 134 -14.33 2.81 4.61
C LEU A 134 -13.43 3.26 3.46
N GLY A 135 -12.13 3.45 3.71
CA GLY A 135 -11.15 3.79 2.69
C GLY A 135 -11.10 2.73 1.60
N TYR A 136 -10.98 1.46 1.99
CA TYR A 136 -10.97 0.34 1.06
C TYR A 136 -12.25 0.25 0.21
N LEU A 137 -13.43 0.35 0.85
CA LEU A 137 -14.73 0.34 0.18
C LEU A 137 -14.86 1.50 -0.83
N LEU A 138 -14.51 2.72 -0.41
CA LEU A 138 -14.52 3.88 -1.28
C LEU A 138 -13.52 3.75 -2.42
N GLY A 139 -12.33 3.21 -2.17
CA GLY A 139 -11.34 2.93 -3.22
C GLY A 139 -11.88 1.98 -4.28
N MET A 140 -12.51 0.87 -3.88
CA MET A 140 -13.14 -0.06 -4.84
C MET A 140 -14.29 0.60 -5.61
N GLY A 141 -15.14 1.36 -4.93
CA GLY A 141 -16.25 2.09 -5.57
C GLY A 141 -15.77 3.15 -6.57
N LEU A 142 -14.74 3.91 -6.21
CA LEU A 142 -14.12 4.90 -7.09
C LEU A 142 -13.44 4.25 -8.28
N SER A 143 -12.74 3.12 -8.10
CA SER A 143 -12.15 2.38 -9.22
C SER A 143 -13.23 1.91 -10.21
N TYR A 144 -14.34 1.36 -9.72
CA TYR A 144 -15.46 0.96 -10.57
C TYR A 144 -16.05 2.14 -11.36
N LEU A 145 -16.31 3.27 -10.69
CA LEU A 145 -16.83 4.47 -11.35
C LEU A 145 -15.83 5.05 -12.35
N PHE A 146 -14.53 5.01 -12.03
CA PHE A 146 -13.47 5.48 -12.90
C PHE A 146 -13.44 4.71 -14.22
N TYR A 147 -13.48 3.37 -14.16
CA TYR A 147 -13.55 2.55 -15.38
C TYR A 147 -14.82 2.81 -16.19
N LYS A 148 -15.98 2.93 -15.53
CA LYS A 148 -17.24 3.28 -16.24
C LYS A 148 -17.20 4.64 -16.91
N MET A 149 -16.54 5.63 -16.30
CA MET A 149 -16.34 6.96 -16.88
C MET A 149 -15.42 6.92 -18.10
N LEU A 150 -14.31 6.17 -18.02
CA LEU A 150 -13.41 5.97 -19.17
C LEU A 150 -14.10 5.27 -20.33
N ALA A 151 -14.87 4.22 -20.05
CA ALA A 151 -15.66 3.51 -21.05
C ALA A 151 -16.71 4.42 -21.72
N TYR A 152 -17.33 5.33 -20.96
CA TYR A 152 -18.24 6.34 -21.53
C TYR A 152 -17.54 7.32 -22.48
N TRP A 153 -16.25 7.61 -22.25
CA TRP A 153 -15.40 8.41 -23.14
C TRP A 153 -14.76 7.59 -24.28
N GLY A 154 -15.13 6.32 -24.44
CA GLY A 154 -14.66 5.46 -25.53
C GLY A 154 -13.36 4.70 -25.25
N ILE A 155 -12.81 4.80 -24.05
CA ILE A 155 -11.63 4.02 -23.62
C ILE A 155 -12.14 2.73 -22.98
N SER A 156 -12.15 1.65 -23.74
CA SER A 156 -12.63 0.32 -23.31
C SER A 156 -11.54 -0.74 -23.26
N ASP A 157 -10.30 -0.40 -23.65
CA ASP A 157 -9.17 -1.30 -23.52
C ASP A 157 -8.74 -1.40 -22.04
N PRO A 158 -8.73 -2.60 -21.44
CA PRO A 158 -8.40 -2.76 -20.02
C PRO A 158 -6.98 -2.28 -19.66
N LYS A 159 -6.02 -2.30 -20.59
CA LYS A 159 -4.67 -1.78 -20.33
C LYS A 159 -4.67 -0.26 -20.36
N GLU A 160 -5.44 0.39 -21.22
CA GLU A 160 -5.57 1.85 -21.17
C GLU A 160 -6.26 2.29 -19.87
N GLU A 161 -7.35 1.64 -19.48
CA GLU A 161 -8.07 1.93 -18.23
C GLU A 161 -7.15 1.84 -16.99
N VAL A 162 -6.41 0.74 -16.88
CA VAL A 162 -5.45 0.55 -15.77
C VAL A 162 -4.33 1.58 -15.84
N TYR A 163 -3.82 1.91 -17.02
CA TYR A 163 -2.76 2.91 -17.17
C TYR A 163 -3.21 4.29 -16.67
N PHE A 164 -4.40 4.74 -17.03
CA PHE A 164 -4.95 6.01 -16.55
C PHE A 164 -5.20 6.01 -15.05
N LEU A 165 -5.66 4.89 -14.48
CA LEU A 165 -5.86 4.78 -13.03
C LEU A 165 -4.54 4.95 -12.25
N HIS A 166 -3.40 4.57 -12.82
CA HIS A 166 -2.11 4.72 -12.14
C HIS A 166 -1.71 6.17 -11.87
N PHE A 167 -2.19 7.14 -12.66
CA PHE A 167 -1.99 8.56 -12.34
C PHE A 167 -2.72 8.96 -11.06
N LEU A 168 -3.96 8.46 -10.86
CA LEU A 168 -4.70 8.65 -9.62
C LEU A 168 -4.00 7.95 -8.45
N LEU A 169 -3.49 6.72 -8.66
CA LEU A 169 -2.73 5.98 -7.66
C LEU A 169 -1.49 6.76 -7.20
N VAL A 170 -0.71 7.35 -8.11
CA VAL A 170 0.43 8.21 -7.74
C VAL A 170 0.00 9.41 -6.91
N ALA A 171 -1.08 10.10 -7.29
CA ALA A 171 -1.56 11.25 -6.54
C ALA A 171 -1.98 10.88 -5.10
N VAL A 172 -2.70 9.75 -4.94
CA VAL A 172 -3.07 9.23 -3.63
C VAL A 172 -1.83 8.82 -2.83
N GLU A 173 -0.88 8.13 -3.45
CA GLU A 173 0.34 7.64 -2.79
C GLU A 173 1.22 8.79 -2.27
N VAL A 174 1.41 9.84 -3.07
CA VAL A 174 2.13 11.05 -2.63
C VAL A 174 1.42 11.69 -1.43
N PHE A 175 0.09 11.70 -1.43
CA PHE A 175 -0.70 12.20 -0.30
C PHE A 175 -0.57 11.31 0.94
N VAL A 176 -0.55 9.99 0.78
CA VAL A 176 -0.31 9.01 1.85
C VAL A 176 1.06 9.25 2.49
N ILE A 177 2.11 9.42 1.68
CA ILE A 177 3.48 9.73 2.14
C ILE A 177 3.50 11.05 2.92
N PHE A 178 2.79 12.08 2.44
CA PHE A 178 2.66 13.34 3.16
C PHE A 178 2.00 13.14 4.55
N LEU A 179 0.92 12.36 4.62
CA LEU A 179 0.18 12.11 5.86
C LEU A 179 0.99 11.29 6.87
N ILE A 180 1.70 10.23 6.45
CA ILE A 180 2.57 9.45 7.37
C ILE A 180 3.68 10.34 7.94
N VAL A 181 4.28 11.22 7.13
CA VAL A 181 5.30 12.16 7.62
C VAL A 181 4.71 13.13 8.66
N LYS A 182 3.49 13.62 8.46
CA LYS A 182 2.79 14.48 9.43
C LYS A 182 2.31 13.74 10.69
N SER A 183 2.10 12.42 10.58
CA SER A 183 1.63 11.58 11.69
C SER A 183 2.64 11.38 12.81
N PHE A 184 3.93 11.62 12.54
CA PHE A 184 5.00 11.43 13.51
C PHE A 184 5.74 12.73 13.79
N LYS A 185 5.77 13.13 15.07
CA LYS A 185 6.60 14.25 15.52
C LYS A 185 7.82 13.73 16.25
N ARG A 186 8.98 14.31 15.93
CA ARG A 186 10.21 14.09 16.69
C ARG A 186 10.14 14.95 17.95
N VAL A 187 9.98 14.32 19.10
CA VAL A 187 10.21 14.97 20.40
C VAL A 187 11.72 15.00 20.60
N ILE A 188 12.28 16.21 20.57
CA ILE A 188 13.67 16.52 20.91
C ILE A 188 13.83 16.38 22.41
#